data_AF-A0A1V6ID49-F1
#
_entry.id   AF-A0A1V6ID49-F1
#
_cell.length_a   1.000
_cell.length_b   1.000
_cell.length_c   1.000
_cell.angle_alpha   90.00
_cell.angle_beta   90.00
_cell.angle_gamma   90.00
#
_symmetry.space_group_name_H-M   'P 1'
#
loop_
_entity.id
_entity.type
_entity.pdbx_description
1 polymer ?
#
loop_
_entity_poly.entity_id
_entity_poly.type
_entity_poly.pdbx_seq_one_letter_code
_entity_poly.pdbx_strand_id
1 'polypeptide(L)'
;MTVHFHEFSSLQLTDEQQLDIFTNCLSKAKDAFGEEELPWDIETTYKKLQYACKMQRREQAIKWLETSIPGTLTISTLDAISVNRIRGTMLNPPAFLRKEDLKKVHATIALCDKRLDELEVDGLVAKFQGLSDKAKLLFIEKIKKML
;
A
#
# COMPACT_ATOMS: atom_id res chain seq x y z
N MET A 1 0.77 25.13 12.85
CA MET A 1 1.84 24.32 12.20
C MET A 1 1.65 22.82 12.44
N THR A 2 1.26 22.38 13.65
CA THR A 2 1.04 20.97 14.02
C THR A 2 -0.05 20.26 13.19
N VAL A 3 -1.13 20.95 12.83
CA VAL A 3 -2.22 20.38 12.00
C VAL A 3 -1.75 20.11 10.56
N HIS A 4 -1.09 21.08 9.92
CA HIS A 4 -0.56 20.92 8.54
C HIS A 4 0.45 19.77 8.45
N PHE A 5 1.32 19.64 9.46
CA PHE A 5 2.32 18.57 9.49
C PHE A 5 1.69 17.18 9.63
N HIS A 6 0.69 17.03 10.49
CA HIS A 6 -0.01 15.77 10.69
C HIS A 6 -0.76 15.31 9.44
N GLU A 7 -1.45 16.23 8.74
CA GLU A 7 -2.21 15.88 7.53
C GLU A 7 -1.30 15.40 6.40
N PHE A 8 -0.21 16.11 6.13
CA PHE A 8 0.69 15.77 5.03
C PHE A 8 1.66 14.61 5.35
N SER A 9 1.99 14.36 6.62
CA SER A 9 2.81 13.20 7.02
C SER A 9 2.03 11.88 7.04
N SER A 10 0.73 11.90 6.74
CA SER A 10 -0.12 10.72 6.75
C SER A 10 0.37 9.64 5.77
N LEU A 11 0.50 8.41 6.30
CA LEU A 11 0.83 7.21 5.54
C LEU A 11 -0.38 6.65 4.76
N GLN A 12 -1.57 7.20 4.96
CA GLN A 12 -2.78 6.76 4.26
C GLN A 12 -2.97 7.43 2.89
N LEU A 13 -2.07 8.35 2.53
CA LEU A 13 -2.15 9.12 1.29
C LEU A 13 -1.32 8.47 0.18
N THR A 14 -1.76 8.59 -1.07
CA THR A 14 -0.88 8.38 -2.24
C THR A 14 0.12 9.53 -2.38
N ASP A 15 1.13 9.34 -3.22
CA ASP A 15 2.10 10.41 -3.49
C ASP A 15 1.44 11.64 -4.15
N GLU A 16 0.42 11.43 -4.99
CA GLU A 16 -0.38 12.52 -5.59
C GLU A 16 -1.19 13.28 -4.53
N GLN A 17 -1.93 12.55 -3.69
CA GLN A 17 -2.72 13.18 -2.61
C GLN A 17 -1.83 13.96 -1.63
N GLN A 18 -0.64 13.43 -1.33
CA GLN A 18 0.32 14.13 -0.48
C GLN A 18 0.81 15.43 -1.15
N LEU A 19 1.07 15.42 -2.45
CA LEU A 19 1.51 16.59 -3.20
C LEU A 19 0.42 17.68 -3.24
N ASP A 20 -0.84 17.28 -3.39
CA ASP A 20 -1.98 18.20 -3.39
C ASP A 20 -2.13 18.89 -2.03
N ILE A 21 -2.08 18.11 -0.94
CA ILE A 21 -2.13 18.64 0.44
C ILE A 21 -0.96 19.59 0.68
N PHE A 22 0.25 19.20 0.27
CA PHE A 22 1.44 20.05 0.40
C PHE A 22 1.26 21.41 -0.29
N THR A 23 0.79 21.38 -1.54
CA THR A 23 0.59 22.60 -2.35
C THR A 23 -0.45 23.51 -1.69
N ASN A 24 -1.55 22.95 -1.18
CA ASN A 24 -2.57 23.68 -0.47
C ASN A 24 -2.03 24.31 0.83
N CYS A 25 -1.27 23.56 1.63
CA CYS A 25 -0.67 24.08 2.86
C CYS A 25 0.35 25.19 2.58
N LEU A 26 1.16 25.07 1.52
CA LEU A 26 2.10 26.10 1.11
C LEU A 26 1.37 27.37 0.66
N SER A 27 0.31 27.24 -0.13
CA SER A 27 -0.51 28.39 -0.54
C SER A 27 -1.08 29.11 0.67
N LYS A 28 -1.75 28.39 1.57
CA LYS A 28 -2.31 28.97 2.80
C LYS A 28 -1.27 29.67 3.67
N ALA A 29 -0.05 29.14 3.73
CA ALA A 29 1.04 29.77 4.47
C ALA A 29 1.53 31.05 3.80
N LYS A 30 1.65 31.06 2.46
CA LYS A 30 1.98 32.27 1.71
C LYS A 30 0.89 33.34 1.83
N ASP A 31 -0.37 32.95 1.82
CA ASP A 31 -1.50 33.88 1.97
C ASP A 31 -1.55 34.48 3.40
N ALA A 32 -1.24 33.67 4.42
CA ALA A 32 -1.28 34.11 5.82
C ALA A 32 -0.08 34.97 6.24
N PHE A 33 1.11 34.72 5.67
CA PHE A 33 2.36 35.33 6.12
C PHE A 33 3.11 36.08 5.00
N GLY A 34 2.53 36.22 3.81
CA GLY A 34 3.23 36.75 2.63
C GLY A 34 3.67 38.21 2.74
N GLU A 35 3.04 38.98 3.62
CA GLU A 35 3.40 40.37 3.93
C GLU A 35 4.21 40.51 5.22
N GLU A 36 4.41 39.42 5.98
CA GLU A 36 5.19 39.44 7.21
C GLU A 36 6.68 39.22 6.93
N GLU A 37 7.54 40.02 7.56
CA GLU A 37 8.98 39.77 7.54
C GLU A 37 9.31 38.64 8.53
N LEU A 38 9.31 37.41 8.02
CA LEU A 38 9.63 36.22 8.80
C LEU A 38 11.14 36.02 8.90
N PRO A 39 11.65 35.50 10.04
CA PRO A 39 13.06 35.15 10.19
C PRO A 39 13.47 33.89 9.39
N TRP A 40 12.54 33.29 8.65
CA TRP A 40 12.74 32.08 7.85
C TRP A 40 11.98 32.20 6.52
N ASP A 41 12.52 31.60 5.46
CA ASP A 41 11.86 31.54 4.16
C ASP A 41 10.77 30.46 4.16
N ILE A 42 9.54 30.86 3.85
CA ILE A 42 8.37 29.97 3.85
C ILE A 42 8.58 28.83 2.85
N GLU A 43 9.01 29.15 1.63
CA GLU A 43 9.09 28.17 0.56
C GLU A 43 10.17 27.11 0.83
N THR A 44 11.35 27.55 1.26
CA THR A 44 12.46 26.67 1.66
C THR A 44 12.06 25.79 2.84
N THR A 45 11.39 26.36 3.85
CA THR A 45 10.95 25.61 5.02
C THR A 45 9.96 24.52 4.64
N TYR A 46 8.95 24.85 3.84
CA TYR A 46 7.98 23.87 3.36
C TYR A 46 8.62 22.81 2.46
N LYS A 47 9.52 23.18 1.54
CA LYS A 47 10.27 22.19 0.72
C LYS A 47 11.07 21.21 1.57
N LYS A 48 11.73 21.68 2.63
CA LYS A 48 12.45 20.82 3.60
C LYS A 48 11.50 19.87 4.32
N LEU A 49 10.33 20.36 4.75
CA LEU A 49 9.29 19.51 5.34
C LEU A 49 8.82 18.44 4.36
N GLN A 50 8.52 18.83 3.12
CA GLN A 50 8.12 17.90 2.05
C GLN A 50 9.13 16.78 1.87
N TYR A 51 10.41 17.15 1.81
CA TYR A 51 11.50 16.19 1.67
C TYR A 51 11.55 15.22 2.86
N ALA A 52 11.44 15.71 4.09
CA ALA A 52 11.46 14.87 5.29
C ALA A 52 10.36 13.81 5.27
N CYS A 53 9.12 14.16 4.93
CA CYS A 53 8.05 13.15 4.88
C CYS A 53 8.16 12.22 3.67
N LYS A 54 8.71 12.68 2.54
CA LYS A 54 9.03 11.78 1.42
C LYS A 54 10.05 10.71 1.83
N MET A 55 11.04 11.08 2.64
CA MET A 55 12.03 10.14 3.18
C MET A 55 11.37 9.17 4.17
N GLN A 56 10.57 9.67 5.12
CA GLN A 56 9.82 8.83 6.05
C GLN A 56 8.94 7.79 5.31
N ARG A 57 8.18 8.22 4.29
CA ARG A 57 7.35 7.32 3.47
C ARG A 57 8.19 6.26 2.77
N ARG A 58 9.35 6.65 2.23
CA ARG A 58 10.26 5.71 1.58
C ARG A 58 10.79 4.65 2.56
N GLU A 59 11.15 5.05 3.78
CA GLU A 59 11.57 4.11 4.83
C GLU A 59 10.45 3.13 5.19
N GLN A 60 9.20 3.62 5.33
CA GLN A 60 8.05 2.74 5.56
C GLN A 60 7.79 1.79 4.40
N ALA A 61 7.92 2.26 3.15
CA ALA A 61 7.81 1.42 1.96
C ALA A 61 8.85 0.29 1.96
N ILE A 62 10.12 0.61 2.22
CA ILE A 62 11.20 -0.37 2.29
C ILE A 62 10.90 -1.41 3.38
N LYS A 63 10.60 -0.95 4.59
CA LYS A 63 10.31 -1.83 5.73
C LYS A 63 9.11 -2.74 5.47
N TRP A 64 8.04 -2.21 4.87
CA TRP A 64 6.86 -3.01 4.56
C TRP A 64 7.18 -4.07 3.51
N LEU A 65 7.93 -3.72 2.45
CA LEU A 65 8.35 -4.68 1.43
C LEU A 65 9.21 -5.80 2.01
N GLU A 66 10.22 -5.44 2.83
CA GLU A 66 11.13 -6.41 3.46
C GLU A 66 10.42 -7.37 4.41
N THR A 67 9.40 -6.89 5.12
CA THR A 67 8.64 -7.72 6.07
C THR A 67 7.51 -8.52 5.41
N SER A 68 6.97 -8.04 4.29
CA SER A 68 5.77 -8.61 3.67
C SER A 68 6.05 -9.48 2.45
N ILE A 69 7.20 -9.31 1.79
CA ILE A 69 7.57 -10.08 0.59
C ILE A 69 8.63 -11.13 0.97
N PRO A 70 8.24 -12.40 1.17
CA PRO A 70 9.20 -13.48 1.32
C PRO A 70 9.94 -13.74 0.00
N GLY A 71 11.09 -14.38 0.08
CA GLY A 71 11.86 -14.78 -1.10
C GLY A 71 11.08 -15.77 -2.00
N THR A 72 11.35 -15.76 -3.30
CA THR A 72 10.66 -16.60 -4.30
C THR A 72 10.69 -18.09 -3.95
N LEU A 73 11.85 -18.62 -3.54
CA LEU A 73 12.02 -20.02 -3.14
C LEU A 73 11.18 -20.38 -1.91
N THR A 74 10.91 -19.40 -1.04
CA THR A 74 10.04 -19.57 0.10
C THR A 74 8.60 -19.77 -0.35
N ILE A 75 8.08 -18.95 -1.29
CA ILE A 75 6.68 -19.05 -1.72
C ILE A 75 6.37 -20.43 -2.33
N SER A 76 7.27 -20.97 -3.15
CA SER A 76 7.06 -22.26 -3.82
C SER A 76 6.95 -23.46 -2.88
N THR A 77 7.39 -23.35 -1.62
CA THR A 77 7.37 -24.45 -0.66
C THR A 77 6.25 -24.32 0.38
N LEU A 78 5.53 -23.21 0.41
CA LEU A 78 4.46 -22.96 1.37
C LEU A 78 3.18 -23.74 1.01
N ASP A 79 2.36 -23.97 2.05
CA ASP A 79 1.01 -24.50 1.95
C ASP A 79 0.01 -23.45 1.44
N ALA A 80 -1.19 -23.89 1.05
CA ALA A 80 -2.20 -23.04 0.44
C ALA A 80 -2.67 -21.90 1.37
N ILE A 81 -2.79 -22.14 2.68
CA ILE A 81 -3.23 -21.13 3.66
C ILE A 81 -2.17 -20.05 3.79
N SER A 82 -0.91 -20.46 3.96
CA SER A 82 0.24 -19.56 4.08
C SER A 82 0.41 -18.68 2.84
N VAL A 83 0.31 -19.28 1.64
CA VAL A 83 0.42 -18.56 0.36
C VAL A 83 -0.74 -17.58 0.19
N ASN A 84 -1.97 -18.01 0.48
CA ASN A 84 -3.14 -17.14 0.34
C ASN A 84 -3.13 -15.97 1.34
N ARG A 85 -2.55 -16.16 2.53
CA ARG A 85 -2.32 -15.06 3.49
C ARG A 85 -1.37 -14.00 2.93
N ILE A 86 -0.24 -14.41 2.36
CA ILE A 86 0.71 -13.48 1.70
C ILE A 86 0.01 -12.74 0.57
N ARG A 87 -0.70 -13.47 -0.29
CA ARG A 87 -1.49 -12.89 -1.38
C ARG A 87 -2.49 -11.86 -0.90
N GLY A 88 -3.22 -12.14 0.19
CA GLY A 88 -4.17 -11.22 0.80
C GLY A 88 -3.53 -9.90 1.26
N THR A 89 -2.35 -9.97 1.87
CA THR A 89 -1.56 -8.78 2.23
C THR A 89 -1.15 -7.98 1.00
N MET A 90 -0.70 -8.66 -0.07
CA MET A 90 -0.26 -8.00 -1.30
C MET A 90 -1.41 -7.36 -2.09
N LEU A 91 -2.62 -7.91 -2.02
CA LEU A 91 -3.81 -7.36 -2.69
C LEU A 91 -4.31 -6.06 -2.06
N ASN A 92 -3.86 -5.74 -0.84
CA ASN A 92 -4.21 -4.50 -0.14
C ASN A 92 -2.92 -3.75 0.24
N PRO A 93 -2.13 -3.29 -0.75
CA PRO A 93 -0.87 -2.62 -0.47
C PRO A 93 -1.11 -1.26 0.19
N PRO A 94 -0.21 -0.80 1.07
CA PRO A 94 -0.30 0.54 1.64
C PRO A 94 -0.20 1.64 0.57
N ALA A 95 -0.93 2.74 0.78
CA ALA A 95 -0.97 3.88 -0.14
C ALA A 95 0.38 4.59 -0.33
N PHE A 96 1.31 4.43 0.62
CA PHE A 96 2.65 5.02 0.55
C PHE A 96 3.63 4.29 -0.37
N LEU A 97 3.23 3.17 -0.97
CA LEU A 97 4.04 2.49 -1.98
C LEU A 97 4.04 3.25 -3.30
N ARG A 98 5.21 3.34 -3.92
CA ARG A 98 5.35 3.95 -5.25
C ARG A 98 5.10 2.93 -6.35
N LYS A 99 4.97 3.42 -7.58
CA LYS A 99 4.77 2.59 -8.79
C LYS A 99 5.82 1.49 -8.92
N GLU A 100 7.07 1.76 -8.56
CA GLU A 100 8.16 0.79 -8.59
C GLU A 100 8.02 -0.31 -7.53
N ASP A 101 7.53 0.04 -6.34
CA ASP A 101 7.26 -0.92 -5.27
C ASP A 101 6.08 -1.83 -5.64
N LEU A 102 5.04 -1.25 -6.24
CA LEU A 102 3.86 -1.99 -6.71
C LEU A 102 4.22 -3.04 -7.77
N LYS A 103 5.28 -2.84 -8.57
CA LYS A 103 5.77 -3.87 -9.49
C LYS A 103 6.23 -5.13 -8.72
N LYS A 104 6.90 -4.96 -7.59
CA LYS A 104 7.32 -6.08 -6.73
C LYS A 104 6.10 -6.78 -6.12
N VAL A 105 5.15 -6.00 -5.61
CA VAL A 105 3.88 -6.51 -5.07
C VAL A 105 3.14 -7.37 -6.10
N HIS A 106 2.96 -6.86 -7.33
CA HIS A 106 2.29 -7.61 -8.39
C HIS A 106 3.05 -8.88 -8.80
N ALA A 107 4.39 -8.83 -8.86
CA ALA A 107 5.19 -10.02 -9.12
C ALA A 107 5.03 -11.08 -8.01
N THR A 108 4.97 -10.66 -6.74
CA THR A 108 4.69 -11.56 -5.61
C THR A 108 3.29 -12.16 -5.69
N ILE A 109 2.26 -11.37 -6.05
CA ILE A 109 0.90 -11.90 -6.27
C ILE A 109 0.90 -12.99 -7.33
N ALA A 110 1.56 -12.76 -8.46
CA ALA A 110 1.65 -13.74 -9.54
C ALA A 110 2.32 -15.06 -9.09
N LEU A 111 3.36 -14.97 -8.25
CA LEU A 111 3.99 -16.15 -7.65
C LEU A 111 3.05 -16.90 -6.70
N CYS A 112 2.30 -16.16 -5.87
CA CYS A 112 1.31 -16.76 -4.99
C CYS A 112 0.17 -17.42 -5.78
N ASP A 113 -0.33 -16.78 -6.82
CA ASP A 113 -1.38 -17.32 -7.69
C ASP A 113 -0.91 -18.61 -8.36
N LYS A 114 0.30 -18.60 -8.94
CA LYS A 114 0.91 -19.81 -9.53
C LYS A 114 0.99 -20.94 -8.50
N ARG A 115 1.48 -20.66 -7.30
CA ARG A 115 1.63 -21.69 -6.25
C ARG A 115 0.28 -22.24 -5.79
N LEU A 116 -0.74 -21.39 -5.67
CA LEU A 116 -2.09 -21.85 -5.33
C LEU A 116 -2.64 -22.75 -6.45
N ASP A 117 -2.40 -22.42 -7.72
CA ASP A 117 -2.84 -23.25 -8.83
C ASP A 117 -2.13 -24.62 -8.85
N GLU A 118 -0.83 -24.67 -8.51
CA GLU A 118 -0.07 -25.92 -8.34
C GLU A 118 -0.60 -26.81 -7.20
N LEU A 119 -1.27 -26.23 -6.20
CA LEU A 119 -1.88 -26.95 -5.08
C LEU A 119 -3.32 -27.41 -5.38
N GLU A 120 -3.80 -27.18 -6.61
CA GLU A 120 -5.09 -27.63 -7.13
C GLU A 120 -6.26 -27.41 -6.15
N VAL A 121 -6.81 -28.50 -5.58
CA VAL A 121 -7.96 -28.47 -4.67
C VAL A 121 -7.67 -27.65 -3.42
N ASP A 122 -6.50 -27.85 -2.80
CA ASP A 122 -6.12 -27.10 -1.60
C ASP A 122 -5.96 -25.61 -1.90
N GLY A 123 -5.44 -25.29 -3.09
CA GLY A 123 -5.38 -23.93 -3.60
C GLY A 123 -6.75 -23.27 -3.76
N LEU A 124 -7.71 -24.00 -4.34
CA LEU A 124 -9.10 -23.54 -4.51
C LEU A 124 -9.80 -23.34 -3.15
N VAL A 125 -9.63 -24.28 -2.22
CA VAL A 125 -10.18 -24.17 -0.86
C VAL A 125 -9.63 -22.95 -0.15
N ALA A 126 -8.31 -22.71 -0.21
CA ALA A 126 -7.70 -21.53 0.39
C ALA A 126 -8.20 -20.22 -0.25
N LYS A 127 -8.28 -20.16 -1.59
CA LYS A 127 -8.85 -19.02 -2.32
C LYS A 127 -10.30 -18.76 -1.88
N PHE A 128 -11.12 -19.80 -1.77
CA PHE A 128 -12.50 -19.71 -1.29
C PHE A 128 -12.59 -19.20 0.16
N GLN A 129 -11.75 -19.70 1.06
CA GLN A 129 -11.70 -19.25 2.46
C GLN A 129 -11.34 -17.77 2.58
N GLY A 130 -10.51 -17.26 1.67
CA GLY A 130 -10.13 -15.84 1.60
C GLY A 130 -11.19 -14.89 1.02
N LEU A 131 -12.30 -15.42 0.48
CA LEU A 131 -13.39 -14.60 -0.02
C LEU A 131 -14.19 -13.93 1.11
N SER A 132 -14.80 -12.79 0.81
CA SER A 132 -15.83 -12.21 1.69
C SER A 132 -17.04 -13.13 1.79
N ASP A 133 -17.84 -13.01 2.86
CA ASP A 133 -19.00 -13.89 3.07
C ASP A 133 -20.00 -13.82 1.91
N LYS A 134 -20.22 -12.62 1.36
CA LYS A 134 -21.04 -12.43 0.15
C LYS A 134 -20.47 -13.19 -1.06
N ALA A 135 -19.16 -13.13 -1.27
CA ALA A 135 -18.51 -13.84 -2.38
C ALA A 135 -18.49 -15.36 -2.17
N LYS A 136 -18.37 -15.84 -0.93
CA LYS A 136 -18.49 -17.27 -0.59
C LYS A 136 -19.87 -17.82 -0.95
N LEU A 137 -20.94 -17.09 -0.59
CA LEU A 137 -22.31 -17.49 -0.94
C LEU A 137 -22.49 -17.61 -2.46
N LEU A 138 -22.07 -16.59 -3.21
CA LEU A 138 -22.12 -16.59 -4.67
C LEU A 138 -21.31 -17.74 -5.29
N PHE A 139 -20.16 -18.07 -4.71
CA PHE A 139 -19.34 -19.19 -5.17
C PHE A 139 -20.05 -20.53 -4.98
N ILE A 140 -20.65 -20.76 -3.80
CA ILE A 140 -21.44 -21.98 -3.51
C ILE A 140 -22.64 -22.09 -4.47
N GLU A 141 -23.37 -20.99 -4.71
CA GLU A 141 -24.49 -20.96 -5.65
C GLU A 141 -24.07 -21.34 -7.08
N LYS A 142 -22.89 -20.88 -7.53
CA LYS A 142 -22.34 -21.25 -8.84
C LYS A 142 -22.00 -22.72 -8.91
N ILE A 143 -21.35 -23.29 -7.88
CA ILE A 143 -21.04 -24.73 -7.84
C ILE A 143 -22.31 -25.57 -7.87
N LYS A 144 -23.34 -25.21 -7.10
CA LYS A 144 -24.63 -25.92 -7.07
C LYS A 144 -25.35 -25.96 -8.42
N LYS A 145 -25.03 -25.06 -9.36
CA LYS A 145 -25.58 -25.04 -10.72
C LYS A 145 -24.74 -25.84 -11.73
N MET A 146 -23.52 -26.21 -11.35
CA MET A 146 -22.58 -26.97 -12.19
C MET A 146 -22.63 -28.47 -11.91
N LEU A 147 -23.16 -28.85 -10.75
CA LEU A 147 -23.47 -30.22 -10.33
C LEU A 147 -24.95 -30.51 -10.61
#